data_AF-A0A8T4LUI4-F1
#
_entry.id   AF-A0A8T4LUI4-F1
#
_cell.length_a   1.000
_cell.length_b   1.000
_cell.length_c   1.000
_cell.angle_alpha   90.00
_cell.angle_beta   90.00
_cell.angle_gamma   90.00
#
_symmetry.space_group_name_H-M   'P 1'
#
loop_
_entity.id
_entity.type
_entity.pdbx_description
1 polymer ?
#
loop_
_entity_poly.entity_id
_entity_poly.type
_entity_poly.pdbx_seq_one_letter_code
_entity_poly.pdbx_strand_id
1 'polypeptide(L)' 'MKLKVLKKTAKGNLLLSPLEEGDAASLEGKRLSFQGKKAATVVDVIASVKKPFILAKPSAEIPAEGVLESKR' A
#
# COMPACT_ATOMS: atom_id res chain seq x y z
N MET A 1 9.48 -2.74 3.66
CA MET A 1 8.60 -3.66 2.90
C MET A 1 8.11 -2.96 1.65
N LYS A 2 8.18 -3.63 0.50
CA LYS A 2 7.77 -3.06 -0.80
C LYS A 2 6.35 -3.49 -1.18
N LEU A 3 5.51 -2.53 -1.53
CA LEU A 3 4.12 -2.70 -1.92
C LEU A 3 3.93 -2.20 -3.34
N LYS A 4 3.43 -3.03 -4.24
CA LYS A 4 3.10 -2.63 -5.62
C LYS A 4 1.68 -2.09 -5.67
N VAL A 5 1.49 -0.93 -6.28
CA VAL A 5 0.15 -0.43 -6.61
C VAL A 5 -0.43 -1.32 -7.70
N LEU A 6 -1.63 -1.86 -7.47
CA LEU A 6 -2.35 -2.65 -8.45
C LEU A 6 -3.32 -1.77 -9.24
N LYS A 7 -4.13 -0.99 -8.52
CA LYS A 7 -5.13 -0.10 -9.10
C LYS A 7 -5.61 0.94 -8.09
N LYS A 8 -6.27 1.98 -8.62
CA LYS A 8 -7.06 2.92 -7.82
C LYS A 8 -8.50 2.43 -7.75
N THR A 9 -9.06 2.42 -6.55
CA THR A 9 -10.47 2.09 -6.30
C THR A 9 -11.37 3.26 -6.70
N ALA A 10 -12.68 3.01 -6.87
CA ALA A 10 -13.66 4.05 -7.16
C ALA A 10 -13.73 5.14 -6.08
N LYS A 11 -13.37 4.81 -4.83
CA LYS A 11 -13.29 5.75 -3.70
C LYS A 11 -11.99 6.56 -3.66
N GLY A 12 -11.11 6.38 -4.65
CA GLY A 12 -9.82 7.07 -4.73
C GLY A 12 -8.69 6.45 -3.91
N ASN A 13 -8.94 5.37 -3.17
CA ASN A 13 -7.91 4.64 -2.44
C ASN A 13 -7.06 3.79 -3.39
N LEU A 14 -5.81 3.55 -3.02
CA LEU A 14 -4.90 2.64 -3.70
C LEU A 14 -5.05 1.23 -3.16
N LEU A 15 -5.22 0.28 -4.06
CA LEU A 15 -5.12 -1.14 -3.74
C LEU A 15 -3.68 -1.57 -4.01
N LEU A 16 -3.03 -2.11 -2.99
CA LEU A 16 -1.64 -2.50 -3.04
C LEU A 16 -1.50 -4.00 -2.76
N SER A 17 -0.47 -4.62 -3.33
CA SER A 17 -0.05 -5.98 -3.01
C SER A 17 1.39 -5.98 -2.52
N PRO A 18 1.72 -6.75 -1.48
CA PRO A 18 3.10 -6.93 -1.07
C PRO A 18 3.86 -7.67 -2.16
N LEU A 19 5.07 -7.21 -2.48
CA LEU A 19 5.98 -7.90 -3.42
C LEU A 19 6.68 -9.08 -2.75
N GLU A 20 6.90 -8.99 -1.44
CA GLU A 20 7.61 -9.98 -0.63
C GLU A 20 6.68 -10.52 0.45
N GLU A 21 6.86 -11.78 0.85
CA GLU A 21 6.18 -12.33 2.02
C GLU A 21 6.65 -11.60 3.27
N GLY A 22 5.70 -10.99 3.98
CA GLY A 22 5.95 -10.22 5.18
C GLY A 22 4.63 -9.98 5.90
N ASP A 23 4.72 -9.65 7.19
CA ASP A 23 3.56 -9.39 8.03
C ASP A 23 2.86 -8.10 7.58
N ALA A 24 1.95 -8.22 6.61
CA ALA A 24 1.19 -7.10 6.09
C ALA A 24 0.07 -6.68 7.06
N ALA A 25 -0.33 -7.57 7.98
CA ALA A 25 -1.34 -7.28 9.00
C ALA A 25 -0.91 -6.11 9.89
N SER A 26 0.39 -6.03 10.22
CA SER A 26 0.96 -4.92 11.00
C SER A 26 1.12 -3.59 10.24
N LEU A 27 0.62 -3.48 9.00
CA LEU A 27 0.73 -2.26 8.20
C LEU A 27 -0.44 -1.29 8.38
N GLU A 28 -1.53 -1.71 9.03
CA GLU A 28 -2.67 -0.82 9.26
C GLU A 28 -2.26 0.47 10.00
N GLY A 29 -2.70 1.62 9.50
CA GLY A 29 -2.31 2.94 10.01
C GLY A 29 -0.88 3.38 9.66
N LYS A 30 -0.05 2.54 9.05
CA LYS A 30 1.31 2.93 8.66
C LYS A 30 1.32 3.88 7.46
N ARG A 31 2.33 4.76 7.45
CA ARG A 31 2.59 5.68 6.34
C ARG A 31 3.49 5.01 5.32
N LEU A 32 3.12 5.15 4.06
CA LEU A 32 3.86 4.67 2.92
C LEU A 32 4.58 5.83 2.24
N SER A 33 5.79 5.56 1.78
CA SER A 33 6.59 6.52 1.03
C SER A 33 6.76 6.08 -0.41
N PHE A 34 6.76 7.04 -1.33
CA PHE A 34 7.12 6.87 -2.74
C PHE A 34 8.33 7.75 -3.00
N GLN A 35 9.43 7.19 -3.51
CA GLN A 35 10.66 7.95 -3.81
C GLN A 35 11.14 8.83 -2.64
N GLY A 36 11.07 8.31 -1.41
CA GLY A 36 11.49 9.03 -0.20
C GLY A 36 10.51 10.08 0.34
N LYS A 37 9.38 10.34 -0.35
CA LYS A 37 8.34 11.27 0.11
C LYS A 37 7.11 10.53 0.62
N LYS A 38 6.44 11.08 1.64
CA LYS A 38 5.18 10.52 2.15
C LYS A 38 4.12 10.54 1.04
N ALA A 39 3.58 9.37 0.72
CA ALA A 39 2.77 9.18 -0.46
C ALA A 39 1.37 8.64 -0.16
N ALA A 40 1.23 7.72 0.80
CA ALA A 40 -0.05 7.18 1.19
C ALA A 40 -0.08 6.78 2.67
N THR A 41 -1.26 6.50 3.20
CA THR A 41 -1.43 5.93 4.54
C THR A 41 -2.34 4.72 4.45
N VAL A 42 -1.90 3.60 5.01
CA VAL A 42 -2.67 2.36 5.03
C VAL A 42 -3.89 2.58 5.91
N VAL A 43 -5.06 2.29 5.36
CA VAL A 43 -6.35 2.42 6.05
C VAL A 43 -6.94 1.07 6.42
N ASP A 44 -6.58 0.01 5.69
CA ASP A 44 -7.14 -1.32 5.89
C ASP A 44 -6.23 -2.39 5.28
N VAL A 45 -6.28 -3.61 5.81
CA VAL A 45 -5.56 -4.78 5.31
C VAL A 45 -6.55 -5.93 5.12
N ILE A 46 -6.82 -6.24 3.86
CA ILE A 46 -7.74 -7.31 3.46
C ILE A 46 -6.96 -8.62 3.46
N ALA A 47 -7.20 -9.45 4.47
CA ALA A 47 -6.66 -10.80 4.53
C ALA A 47 -7.14 -11.62 3.32
N SER A 48 -6.22 -12.34 2.67
CA SER A 48 -6.52 -13.17 1.51
C SER A 48 -5.68 -14.44 1.59
N VAL A 49 -6.23 -15.54 1.06
CA VAL A 49 -5.75 -16.91 1.23
C VAL A 49 -4.33 -17.11 0.68
N LYS A 50 -3.91 -16.31 -0.31
CA LYS A 50 -2.55 -16.36 -0.89
C LYS A 50 -1.66 -15.20 -0.45
N LYS A 51 -2.13 -13.96 -0.60
CA LYS A 51 -1.39 -12.74 -0.23
C LYS A 51 -2.40 -11.68 0.18
N PRO A 52 -2.18 -10.97 1.30
CA PRO A 52 -3.08 -9.91 1.75
C PRO A 52 -3.05 -8.74 0.77
N PHE A 53 -4.19 -8.06 0.61
CA PHE A 53 -4.27 -6.79 -0.10
C PHE A 53 -4.26 -5.65 0.91
N ILE A 54 -3.52 -4.58 0.59
CA ILE A 54 -3.45 -3.39 1.44
C ILE A 54 -4.25 -2.28 0.78
N LEU A 55 -5.16 -1.67 1.52
CA LEU A 55 -5.86 -0.47 1.10
C LEU A 55 -5.14 0.75 1.68
N ALA A 56 -4.75 1.70 0.85
CA ALA A 56 -4.08 2.91 1.28
C ALA A 56 -4.73 4.17 0.71
N LYS A 57 -4.92 5.18 1.56
CA LYS A 57 -5.38 6.51 1.13
C LYS A 57 -4.17 7.30 0.60
N PRO A 58 -4.14 7.69 -0.69
CA PRO A 58 -3.07 8.51 -1.22
C PRO A 58 -3.12 9.92 -0.61
N SER A 59 -1.96 10.46 -0.27
CA SER A 59 -1.74 11.85 0.14
C SER A 59 -0.97 12.66 -0.91
N ALA A 60 -0.50 12.01 -1.96
CA ALA A 60 0.17 12.61 -3.11
C ALA A 60 -0.29 11.90 -4.40
N GLU A 61 0.01 12.49 -5.56
CA GLU A 61 -0.18 11.82 -6.83
C GLU A 61 0.81 10.66 -6.95
N ILE A 62 0.27 9.43 -7.07
CA ILE A 62 1.07 8.20 -7.18
C ILE A 62 0.65 7.50 -8.47
N PRO A 63 1.60 7.11 -9.34
CA PRO A 63 1.28 6.36 -10.55
C PRO A 63 0.67 5.00 -10.21
N ALA A 64 -0.25 4.53 -11.06
CA ALA A 64 -0.98 3.28 -10.86
C ALA A 64 -0.08 2.02 -10.82
N GLU A 65 1.17 2.15 -11.26
CA GLU A 65 2.18 1.08 -11.23
C GLU A 65 3.37 1.40 -10.30
N GLY A 66 3.22 2.39 -9.42
CA GLY A 66 4.25 2.75 -8.45
C GLY A 66 4.55 1.65 -7.43
N VAL A 67 5.80 1.59 -6.97
CA VAL A 67 6.19 0.78 -5.81
C VAL A 67 6.31 1.70 -4.60
N LEU A 68 5.48 1.44 -3.59
CA LEU A 68 5.49 2.12 -2.31
C LEU A 68 6.31 1.35 -1.29
N GLU A 69 7.01 2.07 -0.43
CA GLU A 69 7.83 1.51 0.62
C GLU A 69 7.26 1.88 1.99
N SER A 70 7.01 0.87 2.82
CA SER A 70 6.80 1.07 4.26
C SER A 70 8.17 1.07 4.94
N LYS A 71 8.58 2.21 5.51
CA LYS A 71 9.67 2.25 6.50
C LYS A 71 9.19 1.50 7.75
N ARG A 72 10.06 0.62 8.26
CA ARG A 72 9.75 -0.30 9.36
C ARG A 72 9.56 0.47 10.64
#